data_AF-L8J4V8-F1
#
_entry.id   AF-L8J4V8-F1
#
_cell.length_a   1.000
_cell.length_b   1.000
_cell.length_c   1.000
_cell.angle_alpha   90.00
_cell.angle_beta   90.00
_cell.angle_gamma   90.00
#
_symmetry.space_group_name_H-M   'P 1'
#
loop_
_entity.id
_entity.type
_entity.pdbx_description
1 polymer ?
#
loop_
_entity_poly.entity_id
_entity_poly.type
_entity_poly.pdbx_seq_one_letter_code
_entity_poly.pdbx_strand_id
1 'polypeptide(L)'
;MVRYSLDSENPTKSCKSRGSNLCVHFKNTRETAQAIKGMHIRKATKYLKDVTLKKQCVPFGHYNGGVGRCAQAKQRGWTQESHAELKGLHVDSLVIEHIQVNKAPRMRRRTYRVHGWINPYMSSPCHIEMILTEKERIVPKPEEEGAQKKKTSRKKLKKQKLMARE
;
A
#
# COMPACT_ATOMS: atom_id res chain seq x y z
N MET A 1 -3.51 25.55 4.69
CA MET A 1 -2.54 24.44 4.82
C MET A 1 -3.13 23.18 4.22
N VAL A 2 -2.39 22.47 3.36
CA VAL A 2 -2.90 21.32 2.59
C VAL A 2 -2.90 20.07 3.48
N ARG A 3 -4.05 19.41 3.65
CA ARG A 3 -4.23 18.25 4.57
C ARG A 3 -4.05 16.90 3.87
N TYR A 4 -3.30 16.00 4.47
CA TYR A 4 -3.21 14.58 4.08
C TYR A 4 -4.35 13.79 4.72
N SER A 5 -4.72 12.65 4.14
CA SER A 5 -5.77 11.77 4.70
C SER A 5 -5.33 11.00 5.94
N LEU A 6 -4.04 10.66 6.00
CA LEU A 6 -3.42 9.90 7.09
C LEU A 6 -2.22 10.69 7.61
N ASP A 7 -2.03 10.65 8.93
CA ASP A 7 -0.84 11.17 9.58
C ASP A 7 0.08 10.03 9.96
N SER A 8 1.38 10.22 9.72
CA SER A 8 2.42 9.28 10.09
C SER A 8 2.48 9.12 11.61
N GLU A 9 2.70 7.90 12.10
CA GLU A 9 2.88 7.64 13.54
C GLU A 9 4.03 8.48 14.12
N ASN A 10 5.16 8.55 13.40
CA ASN A 10 6.33 9.34 13.78
C ASN A 10 6.63 10.42 12.73
N PRO A 11 6.18 11.67 12.94
CA PRO A 11 6.34 12.73 11.94
C PRO A 11 7.79 13.06 11.63
N THR A 12 8.69 12.96 12.62
CA THR A 12 10.13 13.23 12.49
C THR A 12 10.86 12.23 11.59
N LYS A 13 10.36 10.99 11.49
CA LYS A 13 10.91 9.91 10.67
C LYS A 13 10.08 9.65 9.41
N SER A 14 9.30 10.64 9.00
CA SER A 14 8.40 10.56 7.86
C SER A 14 8.62 11.71 6.89
N CYS A 15 8.38 11.45 5.62
CA CYS A 15 8.32 12.46 4.58
C CYS A 15 6.98 12.35 3.85
N LYS A 16 6.36 13.48 3.54
CA LYS A 16 5.09 13.53 2.80
C LYS A 16 5.28 14.24 1.47
N SER A 17 4.64 13.73 0.42
CA SER A 17 4.62 14.36 -0.90
C SER A 17 3.22 14.34 -1.49
N ARG A 18 2.84 15.41 -2.20
CA ARG A 18 1.54 15.53 -2.85
C ARG A 18 1.65 16.25 -4.20
N GLY A 19 0.91 15.74 -5.18
CA GLY A 19 0.63 16.41 -6.45
C GLY A 19 -0.86 16.59 -6.63
N SER A 20 -1.28 17.77 -7.07
CA SER A 20 -2.69 18.11 -7.29
C SER A 20 -2.98 18.41 -8.75
N ASN A 21 -4.18 18.03 -9.21
CA ASN A 21 -4.64 18.27 -10.59
C ASN A 21 -3.69 17.72 -11.67
N LEU A 22 -3.04 16.58 -11.41
CA LEU A 22 -2.12 15.96 -12.35
C LEU A 22 -2.91 15.41 -13.54
N CYS A 23 -2.48 15.77 -14.76
CA CYS A 23 -3.11 15.35 -16.02
C CYS A 23 -2.74 13.92 -16.42
N VAL A 24 -3.05 12.97 -15.54
CA VAL A 24 -2.85 11.53 -15.77
C VAL A 24 -4.16 10.77 -15.48
N HIS A 25 -4.33 9.59 -16.08
CA HIS A 25 -5.58 8.84 -15.97
C HIS A 25 -5.75 8.23 -14.57
N PHE A 26 -6.74 8.73 -13.81
CA PHE A 26 -7.02 8.32 -12.43
C PHE A 26 -6.96 6.79 -12.20
N LYS A 27 -7.60 5.99 -13.06
CA LYS A 27 -7.67 4.54 -12.86
C LYS A 27 -6.29 3.89 -12.95
N ASN A 28 -5.47 4.30 -13.92
CA ASN A 28 -4.15 3.72 -14.15
C ASN A 28 -3.21 4.13 -13.01
N THR A 29 -3.33 5.38 -12.55
CA THR A 29 -2.60 5.89 -11.39
C THR A 29 -2.96 5.13 -10.12
N ARG A 30 -4.22 4.75 -9.93
CA ARG A 30 -4.63 3.94 -8.78
C ARG A 30 -4.00 2.55 -8.80
N GLU A 31 -4.07 1.84 -9.92
CA GLU A 31 -3.50 0.49 -10.02
C GLU A 31 -1.98 0.52 -9.83
N THR A 32 -1.29 1.52 -10.41
CA THR A 32 0.15 1.74 -10.19
C THR A 32 0.48 2.11 -8.73
N ALA A 33 -0.36 2.91 -8.07
CA ALA A 33 -0.18 3.25 -6.67
C ALA A 33 -0.32 2.02 -5.76
N GLN A 34 -1.36 1.21 -5.96
CA GLN A 34 -1.54 -0.05 -5.20
C GLN A 34 -0.37 -1.01 -5.43
N ALA A 35 0.13 -1.05 -6.65
CA ALA A 35 1.30 -1.82 -7.03
C ALA A 35 2.58 -1.46 -6.27
N ILE A 36 2.79 -0.20 -5.87
CA ILE A 36 4.02 0.24 -5.18
C ILE A 36 3.82 0.45 -3.68
N LYS A 37 2.58 0.37 -3.19
CA LYS A 37 2.26 0.51 -1.77
C LYS A 37 2.98 -0.58 -0.96
N GLY A 38 3.63 -0.19 0.13
CA GLY A 38 4.41 -1.07 1.00
C GLY A 38 5.80 -1.44 0.46
N MET A 39 6.19 -0.99 -0.73
CA MET A 39 7.52 -1.26 -1.28
C MET A 39 8.57 -0.32 -0.71
N HIS A 40 9.80 -0.83 -0.62
CA HIS A 40 10.98 0.00 -0.39
C HIS A 40 11.20 0.94 -1.59
N ILE A 41 11.57 2.20 -1.36
CA ILE A 41 11.63 3.24 -2.40
C ILE A 41 12.52 2.87 -3.60
N ARG A 42 13.66 2.20 -3.35
CA ARG A 42 14.57 1.74 -4.41
C ARG A 42 13.94 0.64 -5.27
N LYS A 43 13.25 -0.31 -4.63
CA LYS A 43 12.51 -1.39 -5.31
C LYS A 43 11.38 -0.80 -6.13
N ALA A 44 10.62 0.15 -5.57
CA ALA A 44 9.55 0.86 -6.28
C ALA A 44 10.09 1.64 -7.50
N THR A 45 11.21 2.35 -7.36
CA THR A 45 11.84 3.11 -8.45
C THR A 45 12.32 2.18 -9.56
N LYS A 46 12.99 1.07 -9.21
CA LYS A 46 13.41 0.05 -10.17
C LYS A 46 12.20 -0.56 -10.89
N TYR A 47 11.17 -0.92 -10.13
CA TYR A 47 9.92 -1.46 -10.66
C TYR A 47 9.29 -0.51 -11.69
N LEU A 48 9.15 0.77 -11.37
CA LEU A 48 8.56 1.76 -12.28
C LEU A 48 9.39 1.92 -13.55
N LYS A 49 10.73 1.91 -13.46
CA LYS A 49 11.61 1.90 -14.64
C LYS A 49 11.42 0.64 -15.50
N ASP A 50 11.33 -0.53 -14.87
CA ASP A 50 11.10 -1.79 -15.58
C ASP A 50 9.70 -1.85 -16.23
N VAL A 51 8.69 -1.19 -15.64
CA VAL A 51 7.36 -1.01 -16.24
C VAL A 51 7.42 -0.12 -17.48
N THR A 52 8.15 0.99 -17.44
CA THR A 52 8.35 1.84 -18.62
C THR A 52 9.06 1.08 -19.75
N LEU A 53 10.00 0.21 -19.40
CA LEU A 53 10.71 -0.68 -20.33
C LEU A 53 9.90 -1.94 -20.72
N LYS A 54 8.67 -2.10 -20.24
CA LYS A 54 7.78 -3.25 -20.48
C LYS A 54 8.38 -4.61 -20.05
N LYS A 55 9.35 -4.61 -19.14
CA LYS A 55 9.93 -5.83 -18.55
C LYS A 55 9.04 -6.42 -17.46
N GLN A 56 8.30 -5.56 -16.77
CA GLN A 56 7.29 -5.94 -15.79
C GLN A 56 5.98 -5.21 -16.10
N CYS A 57 4.85 -5.77 -15.66
CA CYS A 57 3.54 -5.14 -15.83
C CYS A 57 2.96 -4.67 -14.49
N VAL A 58 2.01 -3.74 -14.60
CA VAL A 58 1.17 -3.31 -13.47
C VAL A 58 -0.07 -4.22 -13.45
N PRO A 59 -0.34 -4.93 -12.35
CA PRO A 59 -1.57 -5.70 -12.22
C PRO A 59 -2.76 -4.74 -12.08
N PHE A 60 -3.82 -4.97 -12.86
CA PHE A 60 -5.09 -4.25 -12.73
C PHE A 60 -6.04 -5.09 -11.89
N GLY A 61 -6.21 -4.72 -10.62
CA GLY A 61 -7.07 -5.43 -9.68
C GLY A 61 -8.49 -4.90 -9.68
N HIS A 62 -8.68 -3.59 -9.51
CA HIS A 62 -10.02 -3.01 -9.37
C HIS A 62 -10.61 -2.55 -10.70
N TYR A 63 -9.82 -1.92 -11.57
CA TYR A 63 -10.27 -1.45 -12.88
C TYR A 63 -9.88 -2.42 -14.01
N ASN A 64 -10.37 -3.65 -13.96
CA ASN A 64 -9.99 -4.74 -14.87
C ASN A 64 -10.92 -4.97 -16.08
N GLY A 65 -12.03 -4.23 -16.21
CA GLY A 65 -12.97 -4.37 -17.32
C GLY A 65 -12.33 -4.02 -18.67
N GLY A 66 -12.28 -4.99 -19.60
CA GLY A 66 -11.68 -4.81 -20.92
C GLY A 66 -10.14 -4.81 -20.95
N VAL A 67 -9.48 -5.08 -19.82
CA VAL A 67 -8.01 -5.18 -19.75
C VAL A 67 -7.56 -6.58 -20.19
N GLY A 68 -6.65 -6.64 -21.16
CA GLY A 68 -6.09 -7.91 -21.65
C GLY A 68 -5.23 -8.65 -20.61
N ARG A 69 -5.07 -9.96 -20.80
CA ARG A 69 -4.22 -10.79 -19.94
C ARG A 69 -2.75 -10.68 -20.37
N CYS A 70 -1.83 -10.67 -19.41
CA CYS A 70 -0.38 -10.66 -19.66
C CYS A 70 0.32 -11.70 -18.78
N ALA A 71 1.28 -12.45 -19.33
CA ALA A 71 2.03 -13.46 -18.59
C ALA A 71 2.84 -12.88 -17.42
N GLN A 72 3.34 -11.65 -17.57
CA GLN A 72 4.11 -10.94 -16.55
C GLN A 72 3.32 -10.71 -15.25
N ALA A 73 1.99 -10.69 -15.31
CA ALA A 73 1.13 -10.45 -14.15
C ALA A 73 1.20 -11.62 -13.14
N LYS A 74 1.59 -12.82 -13.60
CA LYS A 74 1.73 -14.01 -12.73
C LYS A 74 2.82 -13.83 -11.66
N GLN A 75 3.90 -13.11 -11.98
CA GLN A 75 5.05 -12.91 -11.09
C GLN A 75 4.65 -12.21 -9.78
N ARG A 76 3.56 -11.46 -9.78
CA ARG A 76 3.13 -10.64 -8.65
C ARG A 76 2.10 -11.29 -7.74
N GLY A 77 1.78 -12.58 -7.95
CA GLY A 77 0.97 -13.42 -7.07
C GLY A 77 -0.02 -12.65 -6.20
N TRP A 78 -1.20 -12.31 -6.73
CA TRP A 78 -2.24 -11.49 -6.08
C TRP A 78 -2.82 -12.09 -4.77
N THR A 79 -2.15 -13.06 -4.15
CA THR A 79 -2.47 -13.64 -2.86
C THR A 79 -1.16 -14.12 -2.22
N GLN A 80 -0.40 -13.22 -1.59
CA GLN A 80 0.30 -13.50 -0.32
C GLN A 80 1.09 -12.28 0.15
N GLU A 81 0.89 -12.02 1.44
CA GLU A 81 1.57 -11.03 2.26
C GLU A 81 3.09 -11.22 2.24
N SER A 82 3.77 -10.16 2.67
CA SER A 82 5.18 -10.12 3.06
C SER A 82 6.21 -10.17 1.93
N HIS A 83 6.98 -9.08 1.80
CA HIS A 83 8.40 -9.19 1.50
C HIS A 83 9.11 -8.44 2.62
N ALA A 84 9.19 -9.10 3.77
CA ALA A 84 10.21 -8.79 4.76
C ALA A 84 11.42 -9.64 4.40
N GLU A 85 12.56 -8.98 4.18
CA GLU A 85 13.93 -9.37 4.57
C GLU A 85 14.97 -8.68 3.65
N LEU A 86 15.77 -7.76 4.19
CA LEU A 86 17.06 -8.05 4.81
C LEU A 86 17.61 -6.77 5.49
N LYS A 87 18.29 -6.95 6.63
CA LYS A 87 18.76 -5.91 7.55
C LYS A 87 19.90 -5.04 6.96
N GLY A 88 19.76 -3.72 7.06
CA GLY A 88 20.87 -2.74 6.90
C GLY A 88 20.33 -1.32 6.73
N LEU A 89 20.42 -0.50 7.78
CA LEU A 89 19.79 0.84 7.90
C LEU A 89 20.44 1.92 7.00
N HIS A 90 19.81 3.11 6.95
CA HIS A 90 20.07 4.32 6.13
C HIS A 90 19.01 4.53 5.05
N VAL A 91 19.08 5.62 4.25
CA VAL A 91 18.13 6.08 3.20
C VAL A 91 17.54 4.94 2.33
N ASP A 92 18.23 3.80 2.34
CA ASP A 92 17.90 2.41 2.01
C ASP A 92 16.78 1.74 2.84
N SER A 93 16.10 2.47 3.74
CA SER A 93 15.07 1.94 4.67
C SER A 93 13.71 2.64 4.52
N LEU A 94 13.59 3.57 3.57
CA LEU A 94 12.36 4.30 3.29
C LEU A 94 11.34 3.41 2.61
N VAL A 95 10.24 3.15 3.30
CA VAL A 95 9.11 2.37 2.78
C VAL A 95 7.96 3.31 2.45
N ILE A 96 7.28 3.02 1.34
CA ILE A 96 6.01 3.67 1.00
C ILE A 96 4.93 3.10 1.90
N GLU A 97 4.66 3.77 3.02
CA GLU A 97 3.62 3.35 3.96
C GLU A 97 2.23 3.66 3.40
N HIS A 98 2.04 4.91 3.00
CA HIS A 98 0.78 5.39 2.49
C HIS A 98 0.95 5.94 1.09
N ILE A 99 0.07 5.51 0.19
CA ILE A 99 -0.14 6.16 -1.09
C ILE A 99 -1.62 6.13 -1.39
N GLN A 100 -2.15 7.30 -1.74
CA GLN A 100 -3.56 7.47 -2.07
C GLN A 100 -3.69 8.32 -3.33
N VAL A 101 -4.65 7.91 -4.15
CA VAL A 101 -4.98 8.58 -5.40
C VAL A 101 -6.45 8.95 -5.33
N ASN A 102 -6.75 10.25 -5.41
CA ASN A 102 -8.09 10.80 -5.42
C ASN A 102 -8.41 11.37 -6.81
N LYS A 103 -9.69 11.38 -7.19
CA LYS A 103 -10.13 12.03 -8.43
C LYS A 103 -10.00 13.54 -8.27
N ALA A 104 -9.47 14.21 -9.30
CA ALA A 104 -9.48 15.66 -9.39
C ALA A 104 -10.67 16.15 -10.25
N PRO A 105 -11.01 17.45 -10.22
CA PRO A 105 -12.04 18.03 -11.07
C PRO A 105 -11.80 17.70 -12.55
N ARG A 106 -12.82 17.20 -13.23
CA ARG A 106 -12.73 16.80 -14.64
C ARG A 106 -12.59 18.02 -15.54
N MET A 107 -11.68 17.98 -16.51
CA MET A 107 -11.65 19.00 -17.56
C MET A 107 -12.55 18.56 -18.70
N ARG A 108 -13.29 19.51 -19.28
CA ARG A 108 -14.34 19.22 -20.25
C ARG A 108 -13.90 19.62 -21.66
N ARG A 109 -13.95 18.66 -22.58
CA ARG A 109 -13.88 18.87 -24.03
C ARG A 109 -15.16 18.30 -24.66
N ARG A 110 -15.34 18.53 -25.96
CA ARG A 110 -16.49 18.04 -26.73
C ARG A 110 -15.99 17.22 -27.92
N THR A 111 -16.73 16.18 -28.25
CA THR A 111 -16.54 15.39 -29.46
C THR A 111 -17.81 15.47 -30.29
N TYR A 112 -17.67 15.95 -31.53
CA TYR A 112 -18.75 15.95 -32.50
C TYR A 112 -18.96 14.54 -33.04
N ARG A 113 -20.21 14.14 -33.15
CA ARG A 113 -20.64 12.82 -33.61
C ARG A 113 -21.60 12.97 -34.79
N VAL A 114 -21.97 11.82 -35.35
CA VAL A 114 -22.90 11.73 -36.47
C VAL A 114 -24.23 12.44 -36.16
N HIS A 115 -24.89 12.93 -37.21
CA HIS A 115 -26.19 13.61 -37.11
C HIS A 115 -26.22 14.82 -36.15
N GLY A 116 -25.11 15.54 -36.01
CA GLY A 116 -25.04 16.75 -35.17
C GLY A 116 -25.00 16.48 -33.66
N TRP A 117 -24.83 15.23 -33.24
CA TRP A 117 -24.71 14.88 -31.82
C TRP A 117 -23.41 15.43 -31.22
N ILE A 118 -23.48 15.94 -29.99
CA ILE A 118 -22.31 16.45 -29.26
C ILE A 118 -22.16 15.69 -27.93
N ASN A 119 -21.11 14.88 -27.84
CA ASN A 119 -20.80 14.12 -26.63
C ASN A 119 -19.67 14.77 -25.83
N PRO A 120 -19.67 14.62 -24.49
CA PRO A 120 -18.55 15.09 -23.67
C PRO A 120 -17.34 14.18 -23.82
N TYR A 121 -16.16 14.79 -23.95
CA TYR A 121 -14.88 14.10 -23.84
C TYR A 121 -14.13 14.69 -22.66
N MET A 122 -14.12 13.97 -21.53
CA MET A 122 -13.62 14.50 -20.26
C MET A 122 -12.25 13.92 -19.95
N SER A 123 -11.32 14.77 -19.50
CA SER A 123 -10.12 14.27 -18.84
C SER A 123 -10.46 13.81 -17.41
N SER A 124 -9.68 12.85 -16.92
CA SER A 124 -9.83 12.27 -15.58
C SER A 124 -8.56 12.47 -14.75
N PRO A 125 -8.20 13.74 -14.43
CA PRO A 125 -7.00 14.03 -13.64
C PRO A 125 -7.13 13.49 -12.21
N CYS A 126 -6.01 13.44 -11.50
CA CYS A 126 -5.97 12.95 -10.13
C CYS A 126 -5.13 13.81 -9.19
N HIS A 127 -5.44 13.70 -7.90
CA HIS A 127 -4.57 14.09 -6.80
C HIS A 127 -3.84 12.84 -6.31
N ILE A 128 -2.53 12.95 -6.13
CA ILE A 128 -1.71 11.87 -5.59
C ILE A 128 -1.09 12.37 -4.30
N GLU A 129 -1.17 11.57 -3.26
CA GLU A 129 -0.46 11.82 -2.01
C GLU A 129 0.26 10.55 -1.58
N MET A 130 1.45 10.73 -0.99
CA MET A 130 2.24 9.64 -0.46
C MET A 130 2.94 10.05 0.82
N ILE A 131 3.12 9.08 1.70
CA ILE A 131 3.87 9.19 2.96
C ILE A 131 4.90 8.07 2.94
N LEU A 132 6.14 8.48 3.10
CA LEU A 132 7.29 7.61 3.26
C LEU A 132 7.65 7.61 4.74
N THR A 133 7.88 6.45 5.32
CA THR A 133 8.40 6.31 6.68
C THR A 133 9.66 5.48 6.68
N GLU A 134 10.56 5.85 7.58
CA GLU A 134 11.69 5.02 7.91
C GLU A 134 11.19 3.88 8.80
N LYS A 135 11.29 2.63 8.32
CA LYS A 135 10.94 1.48 9.16
C LYS A 135 11.98 1.28 10.24
N GLU A 136 11.57 1.41 11.50
CA GLU A 136 12.38 1.02 12.64
C GLU A 136 12.52 -0.51 12.72
N ARG A 137 13.66 -0.98 13.22
CA ARG A 137 13.79 -2.38 13.65
C ARG A 137 12.90 -2.57 14.86
N ILE A 138 11.79 -3.28 14.69
CA ILE A 138 10.91 -3.67 15.79
C ILE A 138 11.72 -4.58 16.71
N VAL A 139 12.13 -4.05 17.86
CA VAL A 139 12.47 -4.87 19.02
C VAL A 139 11.12 -5.25 19.63
N PRO A 140 10.77 -6.54 19.70
CA PRO A 140 9.51 -6.93 20.33
C PRO A 140 9.50 -6.36 21.75
N LYS A 141 8.46 -5.58 22.08
CA LYS A 141 8.22 -5.22 23.47
C LYS A 141 8.06 -6.54 24.24
N PRO A 142 8.73 -6.71 25.38
CA PRO A 142 8.48 -7.87 26.21
C PRO A 142 6.98 -7.89 26.51
N GLU A 143 6.34 -9.04 26.28
CA GLU A 143 4.97 -9.24 26.75
C GLU A 143 5.00 -9.07 28.26
N GLU A 144 4.27 -8.08 28.78
CA GLU A 144 4.03 -8.04 30.22
C GLU A 144 3.28 -9.33 30.55
N GLU A 145 3.88 -10.20 31.38
CA GLU A 145 3.22 -11.37 31.97
C GLU A 145 2.14 -10.91 32.97
N GLY A 146 1.16 -10.15 32.48
CA GLY A 146 -0.06 -9.77 33.17
C GLY A 146 -1.12 -10.87 33.09
N ALA A 147 -0.72 -12.14 33.15
CA ALA A 147 -1.67 -13.19 33.46
C ALA A 147 -2.02 -13.04 34.94
N GLN A 148 -3.15 -12.38 35.24
CA GLN A 148 -3.81 -12.56 36.52
C GLN A 148 -4.01 -14.06 36.73
N LYS A 149 -3.08 -14.70 37.46
CA LYS A 149 -3.23 -16.09 37.87
C LYS A 149 -4.53 -16.15 38.67
N LYS A 150 -5.61 -16.65 38.06
CA LYS A 150 -6.86 -16.95 38.77
C LYS A 150 -6.46 -17.70 40.03
N LYS A 151 -6.81 -17.18 41.21
CA LYS A 151 -6.51 -17.81 42.50
C LYS A 151 -7.19 -19.18 42.53
N THR A 152 -6.49 -20.21 42.09
CA THR A 152 -6.94 -21.58 42.19
C THR A 152 -6.66 -22.06 43.62
N SER A 153 -7.65 -22.70 44.24
CA SER A 153 -7.50 -23.29 45.57
C SER A 153 -6.29 -24.24 45.59
N ARG A 154 -5.46 -24.14 46.64
CA ARG A 154 -4.27 -25.00 46.85
C ARG A 154 -4.58 -26.49 46.69
N LYS A 155 -5.80 -26.94 47.06
CA LYS A 155 -6.25 -28.33 46.88
C LYS A 155 -6.39 -28.72 45.41
N LYS A 156 -6.94 -27.83 44.57
CA LYS A 156 -7.13 -28.08 43.13
C LYS A 156 -5.79 -28.19 42.40
N LEU A 157 -4.82 -27.34 42.78
CA LEU A 157 -3.47 -27.36 42.22
C LEU A 157 -2.70 -28.64 42.58
N LYS A 158 -2.81 -29.10 43.84
CA LYS A 158 -2.21 -30.37 44.28
C LYS A 158 -2.81 -31.56 43.53
N LYS A 159 -4.13 -31.60 43.33
CA LYS A 159 -4.80 -32.70 42.61
C LYS A 159 -4.39 -32.75 41.14
N GLN A 160 -4.29 -31.61 40.46
CA GLN A 160 -3.79 -31.55 39.08
C GLN A 160 -2.33 -31.99 38.96
N LYS A 161 -1.47 -31.61 39.92
CA LYS A 161 -0.07 -32.07 39.93
C LYS A 161 0.09 -33.56 40.20
N LEU A 162 -0.83 -34.17 40.95
CA LEU A 162 -0.84 -35.61 41.22
C LEU A 162 -1.30 -36.39 39.99
N MET A 163 -2.38 -35.94 39.33
CA MET A 163 -2.91 -36.54 38.11
C MET A 163 -1.97 -36.40 36.90
N ALA A 164 -1.12 -35.37 36.86
CA ALA A 164 -0.14 -35.18 35.79
C ALA A 164 1.18 -35.96 36.03
N ARG A 165 1.24 -36.76 37.10
CA ARG A 165 2.42 -37.53 37.51
C ARG A 165 2.23 -39.04 37.30
N GLU A 166 1.01 -39.45 36.96
CA GLU A 166 0.66 -40.77 36.40
C GLU A 166 0.77 -40.68 34.87
#